data_AF-A0A3D5P4A8-F1
#
_entry.id   AF-A0A3D5P4A8-F1
#
_cell.length_a   1.000
_cell.length_b   1.000
_cell.length_c   1.000
_cell.angle_alpha   90.00
_cell.angle_beta   90.00
_cell.angle_gamma   90.00
#
_symmetry.space_group_name_H-M   'P 1'
#
loop_
_entity.id
_entity.type
_entity.pdbx_description
1 polymer ?
#
loop_
_entity_poly.entity_id
_entity_poly.type
_entity_poly.pdbx_seq_one_letter_code
_entity_poly.pdbx_strand_id
1 'polypeptide(L)'
;MIARWVPKSWQRTVPEHLHQRGIWIKYLILAVIVVPALLGSQVSLYQYFEPFGTVFFLSPSPLLWLIAGGILAACVVVPRFYCRYACPLGAALGILALLSVRRIPRVEHCSLCSVCEQKCPTGAIRNEVVDFPECVRCNVCEVQLIKKTGVCGHDLDEIQPRLIQLEVESGV
;
A
#
# COMPACT_ATOMS: atom_id res chain seq x y z
N MET A 1 0.31 -14.78 -8.50
CA MET A 1 0.81 -16.16 -8.30
C MET A 1 1.60 -16.34 -6.99
N ILE A 2 2.51 -15.45 -6.61
CA ILE A 2 3.30 -15.58 -5.35
C ILE A 2 2.44 -15.46 -4.07
N ALA A 3 1.40 -14.62 -4.08
CA ALA A 3 0.51 -14.42 -2.92
C ALA A 3 -0.27 -15.67 -2.48
N ARG A 4 -0.29 -16.75 -3.27
CA ARG A 4 -0.91 -18.03 -2.88
C ARG A 4 0.02 -18.90 -2.02
N TRP A 5 1.33 -18.65 -2.07
CA TRP A 5 2.35 -19.45 -1.38
C TRP A 5 2.95 -18.77 -0.15
N VAL A 6 2.82 -17.44 -0.02
CA VAL A 6 3.30 -16.73 1.17
C VAL A 6 2.31 -16.93 2.32
N PRO A 7 2.71 -17.57 3.44
CA PRO A 7 1.84 -17.74 4.59
C PRO A 7 1.49 -16.38 5.21
N LYS A 8 0.20 -16.17 5.51
CA LYS A 8 -0.29 -14.90 6.09
C LYS A 8 0.35 -14.58 7.45
N SER A 9 0.85 -15.58 8.17
CA SER A 9 1.50 -15.43 9.48
C SER A 9 2.81 -14.63 9.45
N TRP A 10 3.45 -14.52 8.28
CA TRP A 10 4.70 -13.76 8.13
C TRP A 10 4.46 -12.30 7.79
N GLN A 11 3.24 -11.92 7.46
CA GLN A 11 2.88 -10.55 7.13
C GLN A 11 2.71 -9.77 8.43
N ARG A 12 3.65 -8.85 8.72
CA ARG A 12 3.53 -7.95 9.86
C ARG A 12 2.93 -6.62 9.44
N THR A 13 2.01 -6.11 10.25
CA THR A 13 1.60 -4.71 10.18
C THR A 13 2.75 -3.85 10.69
N VAL A 14 3.07 -2.79 9.96
CA VAL A 14 4.13 -1.84 10.33
C VAL A 14 3.52 -0.83 11.31
N PRO A 15 4.18 -0.50 12.43
CA PRO A 15 3.64 0.49 13.36
C PRO A 15 3.55 1.88 12.71
N GLU A 16 2.56 2.67 13.12
CA GLU A 16 2.15 3.89 12.41
C GLU A 16 3.28 4.92 12.29
N HIS A 17 4.12 5.05 13.32
CA HIS A 17 5.25 5.98 13.30
C HIS A 17 6.30 5.61 12.23
N LEU A 18 6.59 4.31 12.04
CA LEU A 18 7.49 3.84 10.99
C LEU A 18 6.84 3.98 9.62
N HIS A 19 5.52 3.78 9.55
CA HIS A 19 4.79 3.96 8.31
C HIS A 19 4.89 5.39 7.79
N GLN A 20 4.54 6.38 8.62
CA GLN A 20 4.55 7.80 8.26
C GLN A 20 5.93 8.27 7.80
N ARG A 21 7.00 7.86 8.50
CA ARG A 21 8.37 8.18 8.09
C ARG A 21 8.78 7.48 6.79
N GLY A 22 8.42 6.20 6.65
CA GLY A 22 8.75 5.41 5.47
C GLY A 22 8.16 5.97 4.19
N ILE A 23 6.98 6.59 4.26
CA ILE A 23 6.32 7.19 3.08
C ILE A 23 7.19 8.27 2.44
N TRP A 24 7.91 9.07 3.23
CA TRP A 24 8.80 10.12 2.70
C TRP A 24 9.92 9.56 1.82
N ILE A 25 10.34 8.31 2.04
CA ILE A 25 11.39 7.67 1.23
C ILE A 25 10.98 7.61 -0.25
N LYS A 26 9.71 7.29 -0.56
CA LYS A 26 9.25 7.21 -1.96
C LYS A 26 9.30 8.57 -2.66
N TYR A 27 9.02 9.65 -1.92
CA TYR A 27 9.08 11.02 -2.43
C TYR A 27 10.53 11.51 -2.58
N LEU A 28 11.42 11.10 -1.67
CA LEU A 28 12.84 11.34 -1.81
C LEU A 28 13.41 10.64 -3.05
N ILE A 29 13.05 9.38 -3.28
CA ILE A 29 13.46 8.64 -4.50
C ILE A 29 12.92 9.35 -5.75
N LEU A 30 11.66 9.79 -5.75
CA LEU A 30 11.09 10.55 -6.85
C LEU A 30 11.88 11.85 -7.10
N ALA A 31 12.20 12.62 -6.05
CA ALA A 31 12.98 13.85 -6.17
C ALA A 31 14.40 13.58 -6.73
N VAL A 32 15.07 12.52 -6.28
CA VAL A 32 16.38 12.10 -6.77
C VAL A 32 16.36 11.70 -8.24
N ILE A 33 15.23 11.20 -8.75
CA ILE A 33 15.08 10.86 -10.18
C ILE A 33 14.71 12.10 -11.00
N VAL A 34 13.77 12.91 -10.52
CA VAL A 34 13.21 14.05 -11.25
C VAL A 34 14.17 15.25 -11.31
N VAL A 35 14.86 15.57 -10.21
CA VAL A 35 15.76 16.75 -10.15
C VAL A 35 16.90 16.64 -11.18
N PRO A 36 17.67 15.54 -11.27
CA PRO A 36 18.71 15.41 -12.29
C PRO A 36 18.15 15.34 -13.71
N ALA A 37 16.97 14.75 -13.89
CA ALA A 37 16.30 14.73 -15.18
C ALA A 37 15.92 16.15 -15.66
N LEU A 38 15.44 17.01 -14.76
CA LEU A 38 15.16 18.41 -15.05
C LEU A 38 16.42 19.23 -15.30
N LEU A 39 17.54 18.87 -14.67
CA LEU A 39 18.85 19.48 -14.89
C LEU A 39 19.55 18.99 -16.18
N GLY A 40 18.89 18.17 -17.00
CA GLY A 40 19.40 17.71 -18.29
C GLY A 40 20.46 16.60 -18.19
N SER A 41 20.62 15.98 -17.02
CA SER A 41 21.55 14.87 -16.84
C SER A 41 20.91 13.55 -17.27
N GLN A 42 21.54 12.86 -18.23
CA GLN A 42 21.09 11.57 -18.77
C GLN A 42 21.48 10.39 -17.86
N VAL A 43 21.40 10.57 -16.54
CA VAL A 43 21.84 9.53 -15.60
C VAL A 43 20.75 8.48 -15.52
N SER A 44 21.02 7.26 -16.00
CA SER A 44 20.14 6.08 -15.92
C SER A 44 19.94 5.55 -14.48
N LEU A 45 19.78 6.44 -13.49
CA LEU A 45 19.49 6.07 -12.11
C LEU A 45 18.17 5.28 -12.00
N TYR A 46 17.27 5.45 -12.96
CA TYR A 46 16.01 4.73 -13.07
C TYR A 46 16.19 3.19 -13.02
N GLN A 47 17.25 2.67 -13.63
CA GLN A 47 17.53 1.22 -13.68
C GLN A 47 17.82 0.61 -12.30
N TYR A 48 18.31 1.39 -11.33
CA TYR A 48 18.57 0.90 -9.97
C TYR A 48 17.31 0.82 -9.12
N PHE A 49 16.32 1.68 -9.40
CA PHE A 49 15.08 1.73 -8.65
C PHE A 49 14.00 0.81 -9.21
N GLU A 50 14.15 0.29 -10.43
CA GLU A 50 13.25 -0.69 -11.03
C GLU A 50 13.79 -2.14 -10.96
N PRO A 51 13.51 -2.89 -9.89
CA PRO A 51 13.92 -4.29 -9.78
C PRO A 51 13.21 -5.21 -10.79
N PHE A 52 12.18 -4.73 -11.49
CA PHE A 52 11.47 -5.51 -12.50
C PHE A 52 12.30 -5.63 -13.78
N GLY A 53 12.96 -4.56 -14.23
CA GLY A 53 13.81 -4.60 -15.41
C GLY A 53 14.94 -5.62 -15.26
N THR A 54 15.51 -5.73 -14.06
CA THR A 54 16.62 -6.65 -13.77
C THR A 54 16.19 -8.11 -13.81
N VAL A 55 14.96 -8.40 -13.33
CA VAL A 55 14.36 -9.75 -13.36
C VAL A 55 13.92 -10.14 -14.78
N PHE A 56 13.33 -9.23 -15.55
CA PHE A 56 12.82 -9.54 -16.90
C PHE A 56 13.90 -9.54 -17.98
N PHE A 57 14.89 -8.63 -17.91
CA PHE A 57 15.97 -8.54 -18.89
C PHE A 57 17.24 -9.31 -18.48
N LEU A 58 17.15 -10.15 -17.44
CA LEU A 58 18.22 -11.02 -16.94
C LEU A 58 19.59 -10.30 -16.89
N SER A 59 19.63 -9.17 -16.19
CA SER A 59 20.83 -8.33 -16.16
C SER A 59 22.02 -9.08 -15.53
N PRO A 60 23.23 -9.03 -16.12
CA PRO A 60 24.40 -9.76 -15.62
C PRO A 60 25.03 -9.15 -14.36
N SER A 61 24.60 -7.96 -13.92
CA SER A 61 25.15 -7.30 -12.74
C SER A 61 24.66 -7.94 -11.44
N PRO A 62 25.56 -8.48 -10.58
CA PRO A 62 25.16 -9.12 -9.33
C PRO A 62 24.54 -8.15 -8.31
N LEU A 63 24.90 -6.87 -8.39
CA LEU A 63 24.37 -5.82 -7.51
C LEU A 63 22.86 -5.61 -7.69
N LEU A 64 22.37 -5.62 -8.93
CA LEU A 64 20.94 -5.48 -9.23
C LEU A 64 20.13 -6.69 -8.74
N TRP A 65 20.69 -7.90 -8.86
CA TRP A 65 20.09 -9.11 -8.30
C TRP A 65 20.01 -9.08 -6.77
N LEU A 66 21.02 -8.52 -6.10
CA LEU A 66 21.01 -8.34 -4.65
C LEU A 66 19.90 -7.36 -4.23
N ILE A 67 19.77 -6.23 -4.92
CA ILE A 67 18.70 -5.24 -4.67
C ILE A 67 17.32 -5.86 -4.90
N ALA A 68 17.11 -6.53 -6.04
CA ALA A 68 15.86 -7.19 -6.36
C ALA A 68 15.50 -8.29 -5.34
N GLY A 69 16.48 -9.10 -4.92
CA GLY A 69 16.32 -10.11 -3.89
C GLY A 69 15.94 -9.51 -2.53
N GLY A 70 16.58 -8.40 -2.13
CA GLY A 70 16.27 -7.68 -0.90
C GLY A 70 14.85 -7.10 -0.90
N ILE A 71 14.43 -6.49 -2.02
CA ILE A 71 13.06 -5.96 -2.18
C ILE A 71 12.03 -7.09 -2.15
N LEU A 72 12.31 -8.23 -2.79
CA LEU A 72 11.43 -9.40 -2.74
C LEU A 72 11.29 -9.95 -1.32
N ALA A 73 12.40 -10.07 -0.58
CA ALA A 73 12.38 -10.48 0.82
C ALA A 73 11.55 -9.51 1.68
N ALA A 74 11.72 -8.20 1.49
CA ALA A 74 10.92 -7.19 2.17
C ALA A 74 9.41 -7.29 1.83
N CYS A 75 9.07 -7.62 0.57
CA CYS A 75 7.68 -7.80 0.15
C CYS A 75 7.00 -9.06 0.75
N VAL A 76 7.77 -10.04 1.23
CA VAL A 76 7.24 -11.21 1.96
C VAL A 76 6.81 -10.80 3.37
N VAL A 77 7.61 -9.95 4.04
CA VAL A 77 7.34 -9.50 5.41
C VAL A 77 6.28 -8.40 5.45
N VAL A 78 6.37 -7.43 4.53
CA VAL A 78 5.44 -6.29 4.45
C VAL A 78 4.72 -6.34 3.10
N PRO A 79 3.39 -6.51 3.09
CA PRO A 79 2.64 -6.57 1.84
C PRO A 79 2.82 -5.26 1.06
N ARG A 80 3.16 -5.39 -0.22
CA ARG A 80 3.37 -4.25 -1.14
C ARG A 80 4.42 -3.24 -0.66
N PHE A 81 5.43 -3.68 0.08
CA PHE A 81 6.54 -2.84 0.58
C PHE A 81 7.12 -1.90 -0.50
N TYR A 82 7.44 -2.47 -1.67
CA TYR A 82 8.03 -1.70 -2.77
C TYR A 82 7.12 -0.54 -3.21
N CYS A 83 5.84 -0.80 -3.46
CA CYS A 83 4.88 0.23 -3.84
C CYS A 83 4.65 1.28 -2.75
N ARG A 84 4.80 0.89 -1.48
CA ARG A 84 4.56 1.76 -0.32
C ARG A 84 5.72 2.72 -0.06
N TYR A 85 6.96 2.29 -0.27
CA TYR A 85 8.15 3.03 0.20
C TYR A 85 9.24 3.29 -0.84
N ALA A 86 9.31 2.51 -1.92
CA ALA A 86 10.44 2.58 -2.86
C ALA A 86 10.03 3.00 -4.28
N CYS A 87 8.78 2.74 -4.68
CA CYS A 87 8.34 2.90 -6.06
C CYS A 87 8.17 4.39 -6.44
N PRO A 88 8.95 4.92 -7.41
CA PRO A 88 8.82 6.31 -7.85
C PRO A 88 7.50 6.56 -8.59
N LEU A 89 7.02 5.57 -9.36
CA LEU A 89 5.70 5.65 -10.00
C LEU A 89 4.57 5.74 -8.95
N GLY A 90 4.71 5.03 -7.83
CA GLY A 90 3.76 5.11 -6.71
C GLY A 90 3.76 6.49 -6.05
N ALA A 91 4.92 7.14 -5.95
CA ALA A 91 5.04 8.51 -5.46
C ALA A 91 4.31 9.50 -6.39
N ALA A 92 4.56 9.41 -7.69
CA ALA A 92 3.92 10.26 -8.70
C ALA A 92 2.39 10.06 -8.73
N LEU A 93 1.93 8.81 -8.71
CA LEU A 93 0.50 8.49 -8.63
C LEU A 93 -0.13 9.01 -7.34
N GLY A 94 0.58 8.97 -6.22
CA GLY A 94 0.10 9.54 -4.95
C GLY A 94 -0.12 11.06 -5.02
N ILE A 95 0.77 11.78 -5.72
CA ILE A 95 0.61 13.22 -5.97
C ILE A 95 -0.63 13.47 -6.85
N LEU A 96 -0.76 12.72 -7.94
CA LEU A 96 -1.93 12.82 -8.83
C LEU A 96 -3.24 12.38 -8.16
N ALA A 97 -3.17 11.49 -7.18
CA ALA A 97 -4.33 11.00 -6.43
C ALA A 97 -4.99 12.11 -5.58
N LEU A 98 -4.24 13.16 -5.20
CA LEU A 98 -4.81 14.35 -4.56
C LEU A 98 -5.82 15.07 -5.46
N LEU A 99 -5.60 15.04 -6.78
CA LEU A 99 -6.49 15.62 -7.79
C LEU A 99 -7.58 14.64 -8.24
N SER A 100 -7.63 13.43 -7.67
CA SER A 100 -8.58 12.41 -8.12
C SER A 100 -10.02 12.77 -7.73
N VAL A 101 -10.86 12.94 -8.75
CA VAL A 101 -12.30 13.18 -8.60
C VAL A 101 -13.04 11.89 -8.19
N ARG A 102 -12.52 10.72 -8.55
CA ARG A 102 -13.21 9.44 -8.35
C ARG A 102 -12.81 8.81 -7.01
N ARG A 103 -13.57 9.15 -5.97
CA ARG A 103 -13.44 8.58 -4.62
C ARG A 103 -14.00 7.15 -4.58
N ILE A 104 -13.50 6.36 -3.63
CA ILE A 104 -14.00 5.00 -3.39
C ILE A 104 -15.33 5.13 -2.62
N PRO A 105 -16.42 4.51 -3.08
CA PRO A 105 -17.71 4.60 -2.39
C PRO A 105 -17.61 4.01 -0.98
N ARG A 106 -18.33 4.61 -0.03
CA ARG A 106 -18.40 4.16 1.36
C ARG A 106 -19.85 3.92 1.76
N VAL A 107 -20.05 2.96 2.65
CA VAL A 107 -21.33 2.71 3.32
C VAL A 107 -21.46 3.64 4.53
N GLU A 108 -22.68 3.99 4.91
CA GLU A 108 -22.95 4.97 5.98
C GLU A 108 -22.35 4.57 7.35
N HIS A 109 -22.17 3.27 7.59
CA HIS A 109 -21.69 2.72 8.86
C HIS A 109 -20.25 2.18 8.78
N CYS A 110 -19.41 2.78 7.93
CA CYS A 110 -18.03 2.34 7.73
C CYS A 110 -17.16 2.47 9.00
N SER A 111 -17.53 3.36 9.94
CA SER A 111 -16.88 3.54 11.24
C SER A 111 -16.93 2.28 12.12
N LEU A 112 -17.94 1.42 11.94
CA LEU A 112 -18.13 0.19 12.72
C LEU A 112 -17.61 -1.06 11.99
N CYS A 113 -17.78 -1.13 10.67
CA CYS A 113 -17.50 -2.33 9.89
C CYS A 113 -15.99 -2.67 9.88
N SER A 114 -15.07 -1.68 9.90
CA SER A 114 -13.58 -1.77 9.87
C SER A 114 -12.95 -2.79 8.89
N VAL A 115 -13.74 -3.53 8.10
CA VAL A 115 -13.29 -4.57 7.16
C VAL A 115 -12.35 -3.99 6.11
N CYS A 116 -12.70 -2.83 5.57
CA CYS A 116 -11.89 -2.18 4.53
C CYS A 116 -10.52 -1.73 5.06
N GLU A 117 -10.46 -1.26 6.31
CA GLU A 117 -9.22 -0.91 7.00
C GLU A 117 -8.36 -2.15 7.24
N GLN A 118 -8.92 -3.18 7.86
CA GLN A 118 -8.21 -4.43 8.16
C GLN A 118 -7.70 -5.17 6.90
N LYS A 119 -8.41 -5.04 5.78
CA LYS A 119 -8.03 -5.66 4.50
C LYS A 119 -7.11 -4.79 3.65
N CYS A 120 -6.86 -3.54 4.03
CA CYS A 120 -6.04 -2.63 3.25
C CYS A 120 -4.56 -3.05 3.31
N PRO A 121 -3.94 -3.52 2.21
CA PRO A 121 -2.56 -3.99 2.25
C PRO A 121 -1.55 -2.85 2.44
N THR A 122 -1.92 -1.61 2.13
CA THR A 122 -1.03 -0.44 2.26
C THR A 122 -1.23 0.35 3.54
N GLY A 123 -2.29 0.08 4.31
CA GLY A 123 -2.65 0.88 5.50
C GLY A 123 -3.28 2.24 5.18
N ALA A 124 -3.64 2.50 3.93
CA ALA A 124 -4.16 3.81 3.47
C ALA A 124 -5.61 4.13 3.91
N ILE A 125 -6.20 3.34 4.80
CA ILE A 125 -7.59 3.51 5.24
C ILE A 125 -7.58 3.52 6.76
N ARG A 126 -8.17 4.55 7.36
CA ARG A 126 -8.38 4.71 8.80
C ARG A 126 -9.86 4.92 9.04
N ASN A 127 -10.53 3.96 9.66
CA ASN A 127 -11.99 3.92 9.79
C ASN A 127 -12.68 4.12 8.42
N GLU A 128 -13.41 5.21 8.24
CA GLU A 128 -14.07 5.63 7.01
C GLU A 128 -13.19 6.46 6.06
N VAL A 129 -12.09 7.03 6.57
CA VAL A 129 -11.22 7.97 5.84
C VAL A 129 -10.20 7.22 4.99
N VAL A 130 -9.97 7.72 3.77
CA VAL A 130 -8.98 7.15 2.84
C VAL A 130 -7.91 8.17 2.55
N ASP A 131 -6.67 7.78 2.79
CA ASP A 131 -5.48 8.54 2.42
C ASP A 131 -5.11 8.21 0.97
N PHE A 132 -5.67 9.01 0.05
CA PHE A 132 -5.47 8.83 -1.39
C PHE A 132 -4.00 8.86 -1.85
N PRO A 133 -3.10 9.69 -1.27
CA PRO A 133 -1.67 9.65 -1.62
C PRO A 133 -0.96 8.33 -1.28
N GLU A 134 -1.52 7.55 -0.37
CA GLU A 134 -1.02 6.22 0.02
C GLU A 134 -1.78 5.09 -0.67
N CYS A 135 -2.99 5.37 -1.17
CA CYS A 135 -3.84 4.40 -1.84
C CYS A 135 -3.30 4.08 -3.25
N VAL A 136 -2.79 2.86 -3.40
CA VAL A 136 -2.32 2.33 -4.71
C VAL A 136 -3.46 1.80 -5.61
N ARG A 137 -4.72 2.13 -5.29
CA ARG A 137 -5.93 1.69 -6.02
C ARG A 137 -5.93 0.20 -6.40
N CYS A 138 -5.67 -0.64 -5.40
CA CYS A 138 -5.64 -2.09 -5.57
C CYS A 138 -7.02 -2.78 -5.61
N ASN A 139 -8.09 -2.01 -5.38
CA ASN A 139 -9.50 -2.43 -5.36
C ASN A 139 -9.84 -3.57 -4.37
N VAL A 140 -8.94 -3.92 -3.44
CA VAL A 140 -9.21 -4.96 -2.43
C VAL A 140 -10.39 -4.58 -1.55
N CYS A 141 -10.46 -3.32 -1.12
CA CYS A 141 -11.56 -2.76 -0.33
C CYS A 141 -12.87 -2.66 -1.11
N GLU A 142 -12.81 -2.24 -2.38
CA GLU A 142 -13.98 -2.19 -3.26
C GLU A 142 -14.58 -3.58 -3.50
N VAL A 143 -13.74 -4.60 -3.66
CA VAL A 143 -14.19 -6.00 -3.74
C VAL A 143 -14.88 -6.46 -2.45
N GLN A 144 -14.42 -6.01 -1.26
CA GLN A 144 -15.10 -6.32 0.00
C GLN A 144 -16.50 -5.67 0.08
N LEU A 145 -16.63 -4.45 -0.44
CA LEU A 145 -17.90 -3.73 -0.51
C LEU A 145 -18.88 -4.44 -1.46
N ILE A 146 -18.43 -4.78 -2.67
CA ILE A 146 -19.27 -5.49 -3.67
C ILE A 146 -19.73 -6.85 -3.14
N LYS A 147 -18.84 -7.56 -2.43
CA LYS A 147 -19.16 -8.86 -1.84
C LYS A 147 -19.89 -8.77 -0.50
N LYS A 148 -20.16 -7.55 0.01
CA LYS A 148 -20.81 -7.30 1.31
C LYS A 148 -20.22 -8.17 2.43
N THR A 149 -18.89 -8.19 2.57
CA THR A 149 -18.24 -9.05 3.57
C THR A 149 -18.28 -8.45 4.98
N GLY A 150 -18.46 -9.28 6.01
CA GLY A 150 -18.41 -8.86 7.42
C GLY A 150 -19.70 -8.17 7.87
N VAL A 151 -19.58 -7.11 8.68
CA VAL A 151 -20.72 -6.29 9.16
C VAL A 151 -21.49 -5.69 7.99
N CYS A 152 -20.82 -5.41 6.89
CA CYS A 152 -21.42 -4.85 5.69
C CYS A 152 -22.33 -5.87 4.92
N GLY A 153 -22.47 -7.11 5.43
CA GLY A 153 -23.27 -8.21 4.87
C GLY A 153 -24.75 -8.20 5.19
N HIS A 154 -25.13 -7.62 6.34
CA HIS A 154 -26.52 -7.51 6.78
C HIS A 154 -26.88 -6.05 6.98
N ASP A 155 -28.18 -5.77 7.05
CA ASP A 155 -28.66 -4.45 7.45
C ASP A 155 -28.26 -4.18 8.89
N LEU A 156 -27.79 -2.96 9.17
CA LEU A 156 -27.13 -2.64 10.43
C LEU A 156 -28.06 -2.79 11.63
N ASP A 157 -29.36 -2.57 11.44
CA ASP A 157 -30.39 -2.76 12.46
C ASP A 157 -30.37 -4.18 13.04
N GLU A 158 -29.96 -5.17 12.24
CA GLU A 158 -29.84 -6.57 12.67
C GLU A 158 -28.52 -6.86 13.41
N ILE A 159 -27.47 -6.07 13.16
CA ILE A 159 -26.11 -6.34 13.67
C ILE A 159 -25.78 -5.50 14.90
N GLN A 160 -26.31 -4.27 15.00
CA GLN A 160 -26.09 -3.35 16.12
C GLN A 160 -26.24 -4.01 17.51
N PRO A 161 -27.26 -4.86 17.79
CA PRO A 161 -27.37 -5.52 19.10
C PRO A 161 -26.35 -6.65 19.33
N ARG A 162 -25.63 -7.12 18.30
CA ARG A 162 -24.65 -8.21 18.37
C ARG A 162 -23.20 -7.72 18.34
N LEU A 163 -22.97 -6.44 18.04
CA LEU A 163 -21.65 -5.83 18.02
C LEU A 163 -21.18 -5.58 19.46
N ILE A 164 -20.40 -6.52 19.99
CA ILE A 164 -19.58 -6.27 21.18
C ILE A 164 -18.49 -5.29 20.75
N GLN A 165 -18.55 -4.05 21.22
CA GLN A 165 -17.44 -3.10 21.07
C GLN A 165 -16.26 -3.62 21.89
N LEU A 166 -15.33 -4.31 21.23
CA LEU A 166 -14.01 -4.54 21.81
C LEU A 166 -13.23 -3.25 21.59
N GLU A 167 -13.08 -2.46 22.64
CA GLU A 167 -12.07 -1.41 22.72
C GLU A 167 -10.71 -2.10 22.61
N VAL A 168 -10.15 -2.15 21.40
CA VAL A 168 -8.75 -2.50 21.23
C VAL A 168 -7.99 -1.26 21.65
N GLU A 169 -7.50 -1.28 22.88
CA GLU A 169 -6.55 -0.31 23.42
C GLU A 169 -5.38 -0.23 22.43
N SER A 170 -5.42 0.78 21.57
CA SER A 170 -4.38 1.09 20.59
C SER A 170 -3.20 1.65 21.37
N GLY A 171 -2.37 0.74 21.85
CA GLY A 171 -1.13 1.04 22.56
C GLY A 171 -0.28 2.04 21.79
N VAL A 172 0.01 3.13 22.50
CA VAL A 172 0.99 4.19 22.26
C VAL A 172 2.25 3.71 21.54
#